data_AF-A3F4J9-F1
#
_entry.id   AF-A3F4J9-F1
#
_cell.length_a   1.000
_cell.length_b   1.000
_cell.length_c   1.000
_cell.angle_alpha   90.00
_cell.angle_beta   90.00
_cell.angle_gamma   90.00
#
_symmetry.space_group_name_H-M   'P 1'
#
loop_
_entity.id
_entity.type
_entity.pdbx_description
1 polymer ?
#
loop_
_entity_poly.entity_id
_entity_poly.type
_entity_poly.pdbx_seq_one_letter_code
_entity_poly.pdbx_strand_id
1 'polypeptide(L)'
;SDATAFVHRGGNLFMIEHFMNWYRPGDELEEKFLAIARSFKEAMAPYVSKNPREAFFNYRDVDIGITTPGYNATYEGAKIYGEKYFKGNYLRLVKVKAQFDRTNFFRSQQGIPVLA
;
A
#
# COMPACT_ATOMS: atom_id res chain seq x y z
N SER A 1 -16.12 9.20 2.81
CA SER A 1 -15.70 10.61 3.00
C SER A 1 -14.33 10.78 2.37
N ASP A 2 -14.15 11.83 1.59
CA ASP A 2 -12.93 12.19 0.85
C ASP A 2 -12.22 13.44 1.42
N ALA A 3 -12.58 13.83 2.66
CA ALA A 3 -12.07 15.04 3.31
C ALA A 3 -10.53 15.09 3.40
N THR A 4 -9.87 13.94 3.55
CA THR A 4 -8.40 13.80 3.53
C THR A 4 -7.99 12.60 2.68
N ALA A 5 -6.69 12.41 2.44
CA ALA A 5 -6.18 11.29 1.65
C ALA A 5 -6.62 9.91 2.19
N PHE A 6 -6.70 9.78 3.52
CA PHE A 6 -7.09 8.54 4.19
C PHE A 6 -8.61 8.29 4.05
N VAL A 7 -8.97 7.16 3.44
CA VAL A 7 -10.34 6.84 3.00
C VAL A 7 -11.10 5.89 3.92
N HIS A 8 -10.42 5.21 4.83
CA HIS A 8 -11.05 4.21 5.70
C HIS A 8 -11.81 4.94 6.83
N ARG A 9 -13.11 5.13 6.61
CA ARG A 9 -14.05 5.91 7.43
C ARG A 9 -15.23 5.02 7.84
N GLY A 10 -16.42 5.60 7.99
CA GLY A 10 -17.67 4.85 8.22
C GLY A 10 -17.84 3.69 7.23
N GLY A 11 -18.31 2.55 7.74
CA GLY A 11 -18.35 1.27 7.04
C GLY A 11 -17.19 0.32 7.42
N ASN A 12 -16.10 0.84 8.00
CA ASN A 12 -15.05 0.02 8.61
C ASN A 12 -15.30 -0.11 10.11
N LEU A 13 -15.32 -1.35 10.63
CA LEU A 13 -15.56 -1.61 12.06
C LEU A 13 -14.30 -1.41 12.90
N PHE A 14 -13.16 -1.91 12.42
CA PHE A 14 -11.86 -1.81 13.07
C PHE A 14 -10.73 -2.00 12.05
N MET A 15 -9.51 -1.72 12.49
CA MET A 15 -8.27 -2.08 11.79
C MET A 15 -7.56 -3.18 12.58
N ILE A 16 -6.98 -4.16 11.90
CA ILE A 16 -6.17 -5.20 12.50
C ILE A 16 -4.77 -5.14 11.91
N GLU A 17 -3.76 -5.10 12.78
CA GLU A 17 -2.35 -5.16 12.41
C GLU A 17 -1.81 -6.55 12.76
N HIS A 18 -1.04 -7.14 11.84
CA HIS A 18 -0.34 -8.39 12.08
C HIS A 18 1.15 -8.08 12.11
N PHE A 19 1.72 -8.02 13.30
CA PHE A 19 3.11 -7.66 13.51
C PHE A 19 3.87 -8.81 14.16
N MET A 20 5.07 -9.06 13.65
CA MET A 20 5.99 -10.09 14.16
C MET A 20 7.27 -9.41 14.61
N ASN A 21 7.69 -9.69 15.85
CA ASN A 21 8.99 -9.28 16.37
C ASN A 21 9.85 -10.52 16.64
N TRP A 22 11.16 -10.37 16.46
CA TRP A 22 12.12 -11.36 16.92
C TRP A 22 13.40 -10.67 17.39
N TYR A 23 14.08 -11.29 18.35
CA TYR A 23 15.18 -10.66 19.09
C TYR A 23 16.57 -11.16 18.68
N ARG A 24 16.65 -12.16 17.81
CA ARG A 24 17.92 -12.73 17.35
C ARG A 24 18.09 -12.49 15.84
N PRO A 25 19.18 -11.89 15.38
CA PRO A 25 19.43 -11.77 13.95
C PRO A 25 19.66 -13.15 13.32
N GLY A 26 19.38 -13.27 12.03
CA GLY A 26 19.65 -14.47 11.24
C GLY A 26 18.66 -14.64 10.09
N ASP A 27 19.18 -14.85 8.89
CA ASP A 27 18.40 -14.96 7.65
C ASP A 27 17.33 -16.05 7.74
N GLU A 28 17.64 -17.20 8.37
CA GLU A 28 16.67 -18.29 8.57
C GLU A 28 15.48 -17.88 9.46
N LEU A 29 15.73 -17.08 10.51
CA LEU A 29 14.66 -16.59 11.38
C LEU A 29 13.81 -15.55 10.65
N GLU A 30 14.45 -14.64 9.92
CA GLU A 30 13.76 -13.65 9.10
C GLU A 30 12.84 -14.34 8.08
N GLU A 31 13.37 -15.29 7.30
CA GLU A 31 12.60 -16.04 6.30
C GLU A 31 11.40 -16.75 6.95
N LYS A 32 11.62 -17.41 8.09
CA LYS A 32 10.56 -18.09 8.84
C LYS A 32 9.46 -17.13 9.30
N PHE A 33 9.80 -15.99 9.92
CA PHE A 33 8.79 -15.06 10.43
C PHE A 33 8.05 -14.35 9.30
N LEU A 34 8.74 -14.01 8.20
CA LEU A 34 8.09 -13.49 7.00
C LEU A 34 7.12 -14.51 6.38
N ALA A 35 7.52 -15.79 6.33
CA ALA A 35 6.63 -16.86 5.84
C ALA A 35 5.37 -16.97 6.70
N ILE A 36 5.50 -16.95 8.04
CA ILE A 36 4.35 -16.98 8.96
C ILE A 36 3.45 -15.75 8.75
N ALA A 37 4.02 -14.55 8.66
CA ALA A 37 3.26 -13.32 8.44
C ALA A 37 2.46 -13.37 7.13
N ARG A 38 3.07 -13.86 6.05
CA ARG A 38 2.42 -14.05 4.74
C ARG A 38 1.33 -15.11 4.79
N SER A 39 1.59 -16.27 5.39
CA SER A 39 0.57 -17.32 5.57
C SER A 39 -0.62 -16.83 6.40
N PHE A 40 -0.38 -16.04 7.45
CA PHE A 40 -1.45 -15.46 8.26
C PHE A 40 -2.26 -14.42 7.47
N LYS A 41 -1.59 -13.55 6.71
CA LYS A 41 -2.24 -12.61 5.79
C LYS A 41 -3.14 -13.33 4.81
N GLU A 42 -2.71 -14.44 4.22
CA GLU A 42 -3.57 -15.22 3.30
C GLU A 42 -4.73 -15.91 4.02
N ALA A 43 -4.50 -16.50 5.20
CA ALA A 43 -5.56 -17.12 6.00
C ALA A 43 -6.68 -16.13 6.39
N MET A 44 -6.34 -14.85 6.57
CA MET A 44 -7.30 -13.79 6.90
C MET A 44 -8.07 -13.23 5.69
N ALA A 45 -7.67 -13.56 4.45
CA ALA A 45 -8.27 -13.01 3.23
C ALA A 45 -9.82 -13.08 3.15
N PRO A 46 -10.51 -14.17 3.55
CA PRO A 46 -11.98 -14.22 3.44
C PRO A 46 -12.72 -13.39 4.50
N TYR A 47 -12.04 -12.92 5.55
CA TYR A 47 -12.67 -12.24 6.69
C TYR A 47 -12.45 -10.73 6.71
N VAL A 48 -11.63 -10.21 5.80
CA VAL A 48 -11.28 -8.78 5.72
C VAL A 48 -11.89 -8.13 4.48
N SER A 49 -11.63 -6.84 4.29
CA SER A 49 -12.06 -6.13 3.09
C SER A 49 -11.57 -6.81 1.80
N LYS A 50 -12.38 -6.71 0.75
CA LYS A 50 -12.10 -7.28 -0.57
C LYS A 50 -12.55 -6.31 -1.66
N ASN A 51 -11.93 -6.42 -2.83
CA ASN A 51 -12.23 -5.60 -4.02
C ASN A 51 -12.17 -4.08 -3.80
N PRO A 52 -11.01 -3.52 -3.41
CA PRO A 52 -9.74 -4.18 -3.14
C PRO A 52 -9.62 -4.65 -1.68
N ARG A 53 -8.66 -5.54 -1.41
CA ARG A 53 -8.18 -5.76 -0.03
C ARG A 53 -7.44 -4.50 0.42
N GLU A 54 -8.06 -3.76 1.33
CA GLU A 54 -7.62 -2.43 1.77
C GLU A 54 -6.35 -2.50 2.63
N ALA A 55 -5.55 -1.44 2.60
CA ALA A 55 -4.30 -1.33 3.34
C ALA A 55 -4.16 0.09 3.93
N PHE A 56 -3.31 0.25 4.94
CA PHE A 56 -3.05 1.56 5.55
C PHE A 56 -1.65 2.05 5.19
N PHE A 57 -1.56 3.25 4.60
CA PHE A 57 -0.31 3.77 4.03
C PHE A 57 0.85 3.89 5.03
N ASN A 58 0.56 4.19 6.30
CA ASN A 58 1.61 4.31 7.32
C ASN A 58 2.19 2.94 7.72
N TYR A 59 1.51 1.83 7.40
CA TYR A 59 2.02 0.47 7.54
C TYR A 59 2.38 -0.06 6.16
N ARG A 60 3.53 0.41 5.66
CA ARG A 60 4.02 0.13 4.31
C ARG A 60 4.25 -1.37 4.14
N ASP A 61 3.56 -1.94 3.17
CA ASP A 61 3.67 -3.35 2.80
C ASP A 61 4.13 -3.43 1.34
N VAL A 62 5.34 -3.93 1.08
CA VAL A 62 5.85 -4.09 -0.31
C VAL A 62 5.23 -5.30 -1.01
N ASP A 63 4.68 -6.27 -0.26
CA ASP A 63 4.06 -7.48 -0.82
C ASP A 63 2.72 -7.18 -1.51
N ILE A 64 2.10 -6.00 -1.28
CA ILE A 64 0.91 -5.57 -2.06
C ILE A 64 1.23 -4.90 -3.39
N GLY A 65 2.51 -4.86 -3.77
CA GLY A 65 3.00 -4.39 -5.06
C GLY A 65 3.85 -3.13 -4.95
N ILE A 66 4.75 -2.99 -5.92
CA ILE A 66 5.68 -1.86 -6.05
C ILE A 66 5.73 -1.40 -7.51
N THR A 67 6.24 -0.19 -7.69
CA THR A 67 6.64 0.36 -8.98
C THR A 67 8.12 0.69 -9.02
N THR A 68 8.71 0.59 -10.20
CA THR A 68 10.08 0.96 -10.53
C THR A 68 10.06 2.23 -11.39
N PRO A 69 10.78 3.30 -10.98
CA PRO A 69 10.89 4.53 -11.77
C PRO A 69 11.35 4.25 -13.20
N GLY A 70 10.70 4.89 -14.19
CA GLY A 70 11.03 4.71 -15.61
C GLY A 70 10.51 3.41 -16.24
N TYR A 71 9.92 2.50 -15.47
CA TYR A 71 9.37 1.24 -15.99
C TYR A 71 7.84 1.18 -15.86
N ASN A 72 7.33 1.04 -14.65
CA ASN A 72 5.88 0.89 -14.38
C ASN A 72 5.35 1.90 -13.35
N ALA A 73 6.11 2.95 -13.03
CA ALA A 73 5.69 4.05 -12.16
C ALA A 73 4.68 5.00 -12.85
N THR A 74 3.66 4.44 -13.49
CA THR A 74 2.55 5.12 -14.15
C THR A 74 1.31 5.09 -13.26
N TYR A 75 0.28 5.88 -13.63
CA TYR A 75 -1.02 5.82 -12.96
C TYR A 75 -1.54 4.39 -12.83
N GLU A 76 -1.60 3.65 -13.93
CA GLU A 76 -2.12 2.27 -13.95
C GLU A 76 -1.21 1.28 -13.21
N GLY A 77 0.13 1.37 -13.38
CA GLY A 77 1.06 0.47 -12.71
C GLY A 77 1.02 0.61 -11.18
N ALA A 78 0.81 1.83 -10.68
CA ALA A 78 0.71 2.10 -9.25
C ALA A 78 -0.67 1.82 -8.65
N LYS A 79 -1.72 1.52 -9.44
CA LYS A 79 -3.05 1.15 -8.89
C LYS A 79 -3.02 -0.07 -8.01
N ILE A 80 -2.08 -1.00 -8.27
CA ILE A 80 -1.92 -2.25 -7.51
C ILE A 80 -1.83 -2.03 -5.99
N TYR A 81 -1.16 -0.95 -5.56
CA TYR A 81 -1.13 -0.51 -4.16
C TYR A 81 -1.95 0.77 -3.92
N GLY A 82 -2.04 1.66 -4.91
CA GLY A 82 -2.69 2.97 -4.78
C GLY A 82 -4.17 2.86 -4.43
N GLU A 83 -4.89 1.93 -5.05
CA GLU A 83 -6.31 1.72 -4.75
C GLU A 83 -6.52 1.03 -3.39
N LYS A 84 -5.56 0.21 -2.95
CA LYS A 84 -5.60 -0.41 -1.61
C LYS A 84 -5.46 0.62 -0.49
N TYR A 85 -4.59 1.62 -0.69
CA TYR A 85 -4.35 2.69 0.28
C TYR A 85 -5.38 3.81 0.22
N PHE A 86 -5.79 4.23 -0.99
CA PHE A 86 -6.50 5.49 -1.19
C PHE A 86 -7.86 5.34 -1.89
N LYS A 87 -8.25 4.13 -2.35
CA LYS A 87 -9.51 3.88 -3.08
C LYS A 87 -9.83 5.00 -4.08
N GLY A 88 -11.03 5.58 -4.01
CA GLY A 88 -11.46 6.68 -4.89
C GLY A 88 -10.64 7.97 -4.78
N ASN A 89 -9.85 8.17 -3.72
CA ASN A 89 -8.99 9.34 -3.59
C ASN A 89 -7.69 9.22 -4.39
N TYR A 90 -7.34 8.04 -4.90
CA TYR A 90 -6.08 7.82 -5.61
C TYR A 90 -5.90 8.77 -6.79
N LEU A 91 -6.90 8.91 -7.67
CA LEU A 91 -6.85 9.82 -8.82
C LEU A 91 -6.66 11.28 -8.39
N ARG A 92 -7.29 11.71 -7.29
CA ARG A 92 -7.12 13.08 -6.78
C ARG A 92 -5.67 13.32 -6.34
N LEU A 93 -5.06 12.36 -5.65
CA LEU A 93 -3.67 12.45 -5.22
C LEU A 93 -2.70 12.52 -6.39
N VAL A 94 -2.95 11.74 -7.45
CA VAL A 94 -2.15 11.75 -8.67
C VAL A 94 -2.22 13.11 -9.37
N LYS A 95 -3.40 13.74 -9.43
CA LYS A 95 -3.56 15.10 -9.97
C LYS A 95 -2.79 16.14 -9.15
N VAL A 96 -2.85 16.06 -7.82
CA VAL A 96 -2.08 16.94 -6.92
C VAL A 96 -0.58 16.74 -7.13
N LYS A 97 -0.12 15.50 -7.21
CA LYS A 97 1.27 15.15 -7.49
C LYS A 97 1.75 15.77 -8.81
N ALA A 98 0.96 15.66 -9.88
CA ALA A 98 1.26 16.27 -11.17
C ALA A 98 1.24 17.81 -11.13
N GLN A 99 0.54 18.44 -10.19
CA GLN A 99 0.55 19.90 -10.06
C GLN A 99 1.81 20.40 -9.36
N PHE A 100 2.22 19.75 -8.27
CA PHE A 100 3.23 20.27 -7.34
C PHE A 100 4.60 19.58 -7.43
N ASP A 101 4.69 18.42 -8.09
CA ASP A 101 5.96 17.72 -8.33
C ASP A 101 5.96 17.07 -9.72
N ARG A 102 5.84 17.92 -10.76
CA ARG A 102 5.77 17.53 -12.19
C ARG A 102 6.93 16.66 -12.66
N THR A 103 8.13 16.91 -12.15
CA THR A 103 9.34 16.15 -12.52
C THR A 103 9.46 14.84 -11.74
N ASN A 104 8.49 14.55 -10.87
CA ASN A 104 8.47 13.40 -9.99
C ASN A 104 9.78 13.27 -9.17
N PHE A 105 10.25 14.39 -8.63
CA PHE A 105 11.45 14.46 -7.81
C PHE A 105 11.30 13.63 -6.53
N PHE A 106 10.18 13.81 -5.82
CA PHE A 106 9.86 13.08 -4.60
C PHE A 106 9.18 11.74 -4.90
N ARG A 107 9.97 10.70 -5.18
CA ARG A 107 9.48 9.38 -5.59
C ARG A 107 9.92 8.26 -4.65
N SER A 108 9.13 7.18 -4.62
CA SER A 108 9.47 5.93 -3.94
C SER A 108 8.85 4.74 -4.68
N GLN A 109 9.19 3.52 -4.30
CA GLN A 109 8.63 2.30 -4.86
C GLN A 109 7.10 2.21 -4.75
N GLN A 110 6.49 2.87 -3.75
CA GLN A 110 5.04 3.01 -3.63
C GLN A 110 4.62 4.48 -3.49
N GLY A 111 5.28 5.36 -4.24
CA GLY A 111 4.93 6.78 -4.31
C GLY A 111 3.73 7.01 -5.22
N ILE A 112 3.03 8.13 -5.03
CA ILE A 112 2.03 8.57 -6.01
C ILE A 112 2.77 8.92 -7.31
N PRO A 113 2.40 8.31 -8.46
CA PRO A 113 3.02 8.63 -9.75
C PRO A 113 2.56 10.00 -10.24
N VAL A 114 3.30 10.55 -11.20
CA VAL A 114 2.86 11.71 -11.98
C VAL A 114 2.08 11.20 -13.21
N LEU A 115 0.95 11.82 -13.54
CA LEU A 115 0.33 11.65 -14.86
C LEU A 115 1.27 12.31 -15.87
N ALA A 116 1.95 11.48 -16.66
CA ALA A 116 2.67 11.94 -17.85
C ALA A 116 1.67 12.45 -18.90
#